data_AF-A0A7G2S181-F1
#
_entry.id   AF-A0A7G2S181-F1
#
_cell.length_a   1.000
_cell.length_b   1.000
_cell.length_c   1.000
_cell.angle_alpha   90.00
_cell.angle_beta   90.00
_cell.angle_gamma   90.00
#
_symmetry.space_group_name_H-M   'P 1'
#
loop_
_entity.id
_entity.type
_entity.pdbx_description
1 polymer ?
#
loop_
_entity_poly.entity_id
_entity_poly.type
_entity_poly.pdbx_seq_one_letter_code
_entity_poly.pdbx_strand_id
1 'polypeptide(L)'
;MAVVAPAVLLAQVPWWASALMLVALPLLVWGWRPAQLAQMELHEQRLTLIGRHWQELESPRRVLRAGPWMAIQTPKGWLHLFDDQAPREQLQPFYQWLWTNRKSN
;
A
#
# COMPACT_ATOMS: atom_id res chain seq x y z
N MET A 1 35.45 -28.58 -8.52
CA MET A 1 34.74 -28.48 -7.23
C MET A 1 34.76 -27.03 -6.79
N ALA A 2 33.69 -26.29 -7.01
CA ALA A 2 33.60 -24.86 -6.67
C ALA A 2 32.31 -24.64 -5.88
N VAL A 3 32.30 -25.09 -4.63
CA VAL A 3 31.14 -24.98 -3.71
C VAL A 3 31.52 -24.17 -2.44
N VAL A 4 32.65 -23.45 -2.45
CA VAL A 4 33.15 -22.76 -1.24
C VAL A 4 32.85 -21.25 -1.25
N ALA A 5 32.27 -20.70 -2.33
CA ALA A 5 32.16 -19.26 -2.51
C ALA A 5 31.13 -18.52 -1.61
N PRO A 6 29.97 -19.06 -1.19
CA PRO A 6 28.99 -18.25 -0.46
C PRO A 6 29.26 -18.18 1.06
N ALA A 7 29.95 -19.16 1.64
CA ALA A 7 30.16 -19.23 3.10
C ALA A 7 31.21 -18.22 3.59
N VAL A 8 32.22 -17.91 2.78
CA VAL A 8 33.33 -17.02 3.16
C VAL A 8 32.91 -15.54 3.12
N LEU A 9 31.97 -15.17 2.25
CA LEU A 9 31.42 -13.82 2.19
C LEU A 9 30.57 -13.47 3.42
N LEU A 10 29.85 -14.44 3.99
CA LEU A 10 29.07 -14.25 5.23
C LEU A 10 29.96 -14.14 6.48
N ALA A 11 31.14 -14.76 6.47
CA ALA A 11 32.07 -14.75 7.61
C ALA A 11 32.78 -13.40 7.82
N GLN A 12 32.78 -12.52 6.81
CA GLN A 12 33.40 -11.19 6.89
C GLN A 12 32.44 -10.08 7.29
N VAL A 13 31.14 -10.40 7.46
CA VAL A 13 30.17 -9.42 7.92
C VAL A 13 30.44 -9.16 9.41
N PRO A 14 30.83 -7.94 9.78
CA PRO A 14 31.04 -7.62 11.19
C PRO A 14 29.76 -7.85 11.97
N TRP A 15 29.84 -8.40 13.18
CA TRP A 15 28.68 -8.70 14.01
C TRP A 15 27.75 -7.48 14.21
N TRP A 16 28.32 -6.27 14.22
CA TRP A 16 27.57 -5.01 14.31
C TRP A 16 26.75 -4.72 13.06
N ALA A 17 27.23 -5.11 11.87
CA ALA A 17 26.49 -4.95 10.62
C ALA A 17 25.30 -5.92 10.56
N SER A 18 25.48 -7.16 11.04
CA SER A 18 24.37 -8.11 11.21
C SER A 18 23.32 -7.59 12.20
N ALA A 19 23.75 -7.02 13.33
CA ALA A 19 22.85 -6.40 14.30
C ALA A 19 22.10 -5.19 13.71
N LEU A 20 22.78 -4.32 12.96
CA LEU A 20 22.14 -3.20 12.25
C LEU A 20 21.15 -3.71 11.20
N MET A 21 21.47 -4.77 10.47
CA MET A 21 20.55 -5.33 9.47
C MET A 21 19.30 -5.91 10.13
N LEU A 22 19.45 -6.61 11.27
CA LEU A 22 18.34 -7.14 12.06
C LEU A 22 17.43 -6.05 12.65
N VAL A 23 17.96 -4.85 12.90
CA VAL A 23 17.17 -3.68 13.37
C VAL A 23 16.60 -2.88 12.20
N ALA A 24 17.36 -2.74 11.10
CA ALA A 24 16.94 -2.01 9.92
C ALA A 24 15.79 -2.72 9.18
N LEU A 25 15.80 -4.05 9.13
CA LEU A 25 14.73 -4.83 8.49
C LEU A 25 13.33 -4.52 9.08
N PRO A 26 13.10 -4.64 10.40
CA PRO A 26 11.81 -4.31 10.98
C PRO A 26 11.49 -2.82 10.86
N LEU A 27 12.46 -1.92 10.91
CA LEU A 27 12.23 -0.48 10.68
C LEU A 27 11.77 -0.20 9.24
N LEU A 28 12.38 -0.84 8.24
CA LEU A 28 11.96 -0.76 6.84
C LEU A 28 10.55 -1.32 6.66
N VAL A 29 10.26 -2.49 7.25
CA VAL A 29 8.92 -3.09 7.23
C VAL A 29 7.90 -2.21 7.95
N TRP A 30 8.30 -1.51 9.02
CA TRP A 30 7.40 -0.64 9.77
C TRP A 30 7.09 0.66 9.03
N GLY A 31 8.09 1.24 8.35
CA GLY A 31 7.91 2.40 7.47
C GLY A 31 7.13 2.08 6.20
N TRP A 32 7.15 0.83 5.74
CA TRP A 32 6.39 0.35 4.60
C TRP A 32 4.99 -0.14 4.95
N ARG A 33 4.57 -0.11 6.21
CA ARG A 33 3.18 -0.49 6.53
C ARG A 33 2.24 0.43 5.76
N PRO A 34 1.45 -0.10 4.80
CA PRO A 34 0.48 0.72 4.11
C PRO A 34 -0.41 1.35 5.17
N ALA A 35 -0.68 2.65 5.02
CA ALA A 35 -1.55 3.37 5.95
C ALA A 35 -2.86 2.60 6.05
N GLN A 36 -3.08 1.93 7.19
CA GLN A 36 -4.31 1.19 7.41
C GLN A 36 -5.44 2.22 7.46
N LEU A 37 -6.32 2.11 6.49
CA LEU A 37 -7.50 2.94 6.38
C LEU A 37 -8.48 2.44 7.42
N ALA A 38 -8.77 3.29 8.40
CA ALA A 38 -9.71 2.96 9.45
C ALA A 38 -11.16 3.16 8.97
N GLN A 39 -11.37 4.18 8.12
CA GLN A 39 -12.68 4.61 7.68
C GLN A 39 -12.59 5.35 6.34
N MET A 40 -13.66 5.28 5.54
CA MET A 40 -13.79 6.06 4.31
C MET A 40 -15.12 6.82 4.35
N GLU A 41 -15.09 8.08 3.96
CA GLU A 41 -16.29 8.90 3.88
C GLU A 41 -16.46 9.42 2.45
N LEU A 42 -17.68 9.33 1.95
CA LEU A 42 -18.05 9.88 0.65
C LEU A 42 -18.83 11.17 0.88
N HIS A 43 -18.27 12.30 0.45
CA HIS A 43 -18.91 13.60 0.54
C HIS A 43 -18.85 14.31 -0.81
N GLU A 44 -19.99 14.72 -1.37
CA GLU A 44 -20.05 15.50 -2.62
C GLU A 44 -19.18 14.91 -3.75
N GLN A 45 -19.26 13.59 -3.99
CA GLN A 45 -18.47 12.87 -5.00
C GLN A 45 -16.95 12.84 -4.74
N ARG A 46 -16.49 13.28 -3.57
CA ARG A 46 -15.11 13.17 -3.11
C ARG A 46 -15.03 12.06 -2.06
N LEU A 47 -14.06 11.17 -2.22
CA LEU A 47 -13.79 10.15 -1.21
C LEU A 47 -12.69 10.65 -0.30
N THR A 48 -12.99 10.78 0.99
CA THR A 48 -12.01 11.07 2.02
C THR A 48 -11.62 9.78 2.72
N LEU A 49 -10.31 9.54 2.77
CA LEU A 49 -9.71 8.46 3.51
C LEU A 49 -9.38 8.95 4.91
N ILE A 50 -9.98 8.29 5.90
CA ILE A 50 -9.79 8.59 7.32
C ILE A 50 -8.99 7.43 7.92
N GLY A 51 -7.75 7.74 8.26
CA GLY A 51 -6.81 6.80 8.89
C GLY A 51 -5.78 7.58 9.70
N ARG A 52 -4.49 7.26 9.53
CA ARG A 52 -3.41 8.09 10.12
C ARG A 52 -3.31 9.49 9.51
N HIS A 53 -3.82 9.68 8.29
CA HIS A 53 -3.84 10.96 7.60
C HIS A 53 -5.18 11.12 6.90
N TRP A 54 -5.72 12.35 6.92
CA TRP A 54 -6.85 12.75 6.12
C TRP A 54 -6.39 13.00 4.69
N GLN A 55 -6.97 12.29 3.72
CA GLN A 55 -6.64 12.46 2.31
C GLN A 55 -7.88 12.39 1.42
N GLU A 56 -8.06 13.39 0.58
CA GLU A 56 -9.09 13.42 -0.47
C GLU A 56 -8.58 12.71 -1.73
N LEU A 57 -9.35 11.77 -2.27
CA LEU A 57 -9.03 11.14 -3.57
C LEU A 57 -9.47 12.02 -4.74
N GLU A 58 -8.55 12.21 -5.66
CA GLU A 58 -8.84 12.74 -7.00
C GLU A 58 -9.56 11.71 -7.86
N SER A 59 -10.26 12.19 -8.91
CA SER A 59 -10.99 11.35 -9.85
C SER A 59 -10.14 10.17 -10.36
N PRO A 60 -10.67 8.93 -10.34
CA PRO A 60 -9.91 7.75 -10.72
C PRO A 60 -9.65 7.75 -12.23
N ARG A 61 -8.40 7.48 -12.64
CA ARG A 61 -8.06 7.25 -14.06
C ARG A 61 -8.16 5.78 -14.43
N ARG A 62 -7.63 4.91 -13.57
CA ARG A 62 -7.64 3.46 -13.77
C ARG A 62 -7.68 2.76 -12.42
N VAL A 63 -8.40 1.65 -12.35
CA VAL A 63 -8.43 0.74 -11.20
C VAL A 63 -7.79 -0.57 -11.64
N LEU A 64 -6.81 -1.05 -10.87
CA LEU A 64 -6.19 -2.36 -11.05
C LEU A 64 -6.56 -3.26 -9.88
N ARG A 65 -6.81 -4.53 -10.16
CA ARG A 65 -7.06 -5.55 -9.15
C ARG A 65 -5.97 -6.61 -9.25
N ALA A 66 -5.29 -6.90 -8.15
CA ALA A 66 -4.20 -7.85 -8.07
C ALA A 66 -4.39 -8.76 -6.85
N GLY A 67 -5.05 -9.90 -7.06
CA GLY A 67 -5.39 -10.83 -5.98
C GLY A 67 -6.35 -10.18 -4.97
N PRO A 68 -6.04 -10.19 -3.65
CA PRO A 68 -6.86 -9.55 -2.62
C PRO A 68 -6.65 -8.03 -2.57
N TRP A 69 -5.89 -7.45 -3.50
CA TRP A 69 -5.56 -6.03 -3.49
C TRP A 69 -6.23 -5.29 -4.65
N MET A 70 -6.62 -4.04 -4.38
CA MET A 70 -7.06 -3.09 -5.39
C MET A 70 -6.18 -1.85 -5.36
N ALA A 71 -5.73 -1.38 -6.52
CA ALA A 71 -4.89 -0.20 -6.69
C ALA A 71 -5.56 0.84 -7.58
N ILE A 72 -5.41 2.12 -7.23
CA ILE A 72 -5.99 3.24 -8.00
C ILE A 72 -4.90 4.12 -8.57
N GLN A 73 -5.01 4.37 -9.87
CA GLN A 73 -4.23 5.35 -10.58
C GLN A 73 -4.98 6.68 -10.61
N THR A 74 -4.34 7.72 -10.08
CA THR A 74 -4.77 9.12 -10.17
C THR A 74 -3.80 9.90 -11.07
N PRO A 75 -4.12 11.16 -11.45
CA PRO A 75 -3.18 12.02 -12.16
C PRO A 75 -1.80 12.18 -11.50
N LYS A 76 -1.74 12.10 -10.17
CA LYS A 76 -0.51 12.24 -9.37
C LYS A 76 0.28 10.94 -9.22
N GLY A 77 -0.23 9.81 -9.71
CA GLY A 77 0.44 8.50 -9.65
C GLY A 77 -0.45 7.40 -9.08
N TRP A 78 0.17 6.35 -8.54
CA TRP A 78 -0.53 5.29 -7.81
C TRP A 78 -0.74 5.75 -6.37
N LEU A 79 -1.99 5.98 -5.99
CA LEU A 79 -2.25 6.63 -4.71
C LEU A 79 -2.46 5.61 -3.59
N HIS A 80 -3.18 4.52 -3.83
CA HIS A 80 -3.61 3.63 -2.73
C HIS A 80 -3.75 2.15 -3.15
N LEU A 81 -3.29 1.26 -2.25
CA LEU A 81 -3.55 -0.18 -2.22
C LEU A 81 -4.60 -0.45 -1.14
N PHE A 82 -5.72 -1.05 -1.53
CA PHE A 82 -6.81 -1.45 -0.64
C PHE A 82 -6.91 -2.96 -0.59
N ASP A 83 -7.32 -3.49 0.56
CA ASP A 83 -7.77 -4.87 0.64
C ASP A 83 -9.18 -4.95 0.02
N ASP A 84 -9.25 -5.62 -1.12
CA ASP A 84 -10.47 -5.87 -1.87
C ASP A 84 -11.39 -6.91 -1.19
N GLN A 85 -10.90 -7.55 -0.12
CA GLN A 85 -11.67 -8.44 0.75
C GLN A 85 -12.04 -7.80 2.09
N ALA A 86 -11.83 -6.49 2.27
CA ALA A 86 -12.31 -5.78 3.44
C ALA A 86 -13.84 -5.88 3.60
N PRO A 87 -14.38 -5.73 4.83
CA PRO A 87 -15.81 -5.73 5.08
C PRO A 87 -16.56 -4.76 4.17
N ARG A 88 -17.79 -5.14 3.79
CA ARG A 88 -18.58 -4.36 2.84
C ARG A 88 -18.82 -2.94 3.32
N GLU A 89 -18.96 -2.70 4.62
CA GLU A 89 -19.16 -1.34 5.16
C GLU A 89 -17.96 -0.42 4.86
N GLN A 90 -16.74 -0.97 4.83
CA GLN A 90 -15.53 -0.20 4.53
C GLN A 90 -15.37 0.05 3.03
N LEU A 91 -15.79 -0.90 2.19
CA LEU A 91 -15.66 -0.82 0.74
C LEU A 91 -16.84 -0.11 0.05
N GLN A 92 -18.01 -0.02 0.68
CA GLN A 92 -19.20 0.55 0.06
C GLN A 92 -19.05 2.03 -0.34
N PRO A 93 -18.49 2.92 0.50
CA PRO A 93 -18.24 4.32 0.11
C PRO A 93 -17.30 4.40 -1.09
N PHE A 94 -16.31 3.52 -1.13
CA PHE A 94 -15.34 3.42 -2.22
C PHE A 94 -15.99 3.01 -3.56
N TYR A 95 -16.80 1.95 -3.56
CA TYR A 95 -17.50 1.51 -4.77
C TYR A 95 -18.50 2.56 -5.28
N GLN A 96 -19.21 3.26 -4.38
CA GLN A 96 -20.09 4.36 -4.74
C GLN A 96 -19.33 5.53 -5.35
N TRP A 97 -18.16 5.86 -4.79
CA TRP A 97 -17.28 6.87 -5.35
C TRP A 97 -16.77 6.51 -6.74
N LEU A 98 -16.32 5.27 -6.97
CA LEU A 98 -15.92 4.79 -8.29
C LEU A 98 -17.06 4.87 -9.29
N TRP A 99 -18.28 4.50 -8.87
CA TRP A 99 -19.47 4.56 -9.72
C TRP A 99 -19.80 5.99 -10.14
N THR A 100 -19.78 6.93 -9.18
CA THR A 100 -20.11 8.35 -9.42
C THR A 100 -19.03 9.10 -10.20
N ASN A 101 -17.76 8.71 -10.05
CA ASN A 101 -16.61 9.37 -10.69
C ASN A 101 -16.03 8.60 -11.88
N ARG A 102 -16.68 7.50 -12.29
CA ARG A 102 -16.33 6.80 -13.53
C ARG A 102 -16.49 7.79 -14.67
N LYS A 103 -15.39 8.27 -15.23
CA LYS A 103 -15.45 8.91 -16.54
C LYS A 103 -15.99 7.86 -17.52
N SER A 104 -17.18 8.12 -18.07
CA SER A 104 -17.66 7.39 -19.22
C SER A 104 -16.63 7.62 -20.31
N ASN A 105 -15.81 6.60 -20.55
CA ASN A 105 -14.92 6.57 -21.70
C ASN A 105 -15.77 6.35 -22.95
#